data_AF-A0AB37U8J8-F1
#
_entry.id   AF-A0AB37U8J8-F1
#
_cell.length_a   1.000
_cell.length_b   1.000
_cell.length_c   1.000
_cell.angle_alpha   90.00
_cell.angle_beta   90.00
_cell.angle_gamma   90.00
#
_symmetry.space_group_name_H-M   'P 1'
#
loop_
_entity.id
_entity.type
_entity.pdbx_description
1 polymer ?
#
loop_
_entity_poly.entity_id
_entity_poly.type
_entity_poly.pdbx_seq_one_letter_code
_entity_poly.pdbx_strand_id
1 'polypeptide(L)'
;MNTLVKSIAFTTISLAIATTSASATQSNNVDTRMTNHANTIELNSQIAQQSPSSPLNETRSRRFIDEMIMLRMKMVEAAESALQSPNPEIKRMAQETIKTSNTEIKKMMEMRGKFGIYEDG
;
A
#
# COMPACT_ATOMS: atom_id res chain seq x y z
N MET A 1 -6.70 -14.14 -57.23
CA MET A 1 -5.63 -13.20 -56.83
C MET A 1 -5.79 -12.91 -55.36
N ASN A 2 -4.75 -13.28 -54.59
CA ASN A 2 -4.58 -13.12 -53.15
C ASN A 2 -4.61 -11.62 -52.76
N THR A 3 -4.98 -11.17 -51.56
CA THR A 3 -4.33 -11.36 -50.25
C THR A 3 -5.28 -10.74 -49.19
N LEU A 4 -5.61 -11.36 -48.05
CA LEU A 4 -4.82 -11.71 -46.85
C LEU A 4 -5.31 -10.86 -45.67
N VAL A 5 -6.11 -11.51 -44.83
CA VAL A 5 -6.47 -11.13 -43.46
C VAL A 5 -5.20 -10.76 -42.69
N LYS A 6 -5.19 -9.60 -42.02
CA LYS A 6 -4.18 -9.28 -41.00
C LYS A 6 -4.87 -9.07 -39.66
N SER A 7 -5.01 -10.19 -38.95
CA SER A 7 -5.33 -10.27 -37.54
C SER A 7 -4.36 -9.39 -36.73
N ILE A 8 -4.91 -8.47 -35.95
CA ILE A 8 -4.15 -7.73 -34.94
C ILE A 8 -4.02 -8.67 -33.74
N ALA A 9 -2.87 -9.35 -33.65
CA ALA A 9 -2.50 -10.11 -32.47
C ALA A 9 -2.20 -9.12 -31.33
N PHE A 10 -3.02 -9.13 -30.28
CA PHE A 10 -2.70 -8.50 -29.01
C PHE A 10 -1.66 -9.37 -28.32
N THR A 11 -0.38 -9.08 -28.52
CA THR A 11 0.71 -9.70 -27.78
C THR A 11 0.68 -9.17 -26.35
N THR A 12 0.20 -9.98 -25.42
CA THR A 12 0.29 -9.70 -23.98
C THR A 12 1.75 -9.68 -23.56
N ILE A 13 2.26 -8.51 -23.18
CA ILE A 13 3.57 -8.37 -22.56
C ILE A 13 3.45 -8.86 -21.12
N SER A 14 3.76 -10.14 -20.90
CA SER A 14 3.94 -10.69 -19.56
C SER A 14 5.28 -10.22 -19.02
N LEU A 15 5.25 -9.28 -18.07
CA LEU A 15 6.43 -8.86 -17.31
C LEU A 15 6.73 -9.93 -16.24
N ALA A 16 7.66 -10.84 -16.54
CA ALA A 16 8.18 -11.79 -15.56
C ALA A 16 9.14 -11.08 -14.61
N ILE A 17 8.72 -10.85 -13.37
CA ILE A 17 9.61 -10.37 -12.30
C ILE A 17 10.40 -11.58 -11.78
N ALA A 18 11.63 -11.75 -12.26
CA ALA A 18 12.57 -12.68 -11.67
C ALA A 18 13.08 -12.11 -10.35
N THR A 19 12.54 -12.58 -9.23
CA THR A 19 13.10 -12.33 -7.90
C THR A 19 14.33 -13.20 -7.70
N THR A 20 15.52 -12.66 -7.96
CA THR A 20 16.77 -13.25 -7.47
C THR A 20 16.94 -12.84 -6.00
N SER A 21 16.67 -13.76 -5.09
CA SER A 21 17.03 -13.60 -3.67
C SER A 21 18.54 -13.78 -3.52
N ALA A 22 19.29 -12.69 -3.53
CA ALA A 22 20.69 -12.68 -3.09
C ALA A 22 20.72 -12.57 -1.56
N SER A 23 20.83 -13.71 -0.88
CA SER A 23 21.16 -13.77 0.54
C SER A 23 22.65 -13.47 0.71
N ALA A 24 22.99 -12.27 1.17
CA ALA A 24 24.33 -11.95 1.64
C ALA A 24 24.40 -12.21 3.16
N THR A 25 25.02 -13.32 3.54
CA THR A 25 25.33 -13.67 4.92
C THR A 25 26.51 -12.81 5.39
N GLN A 26 26.29 -11.89 6.33
CA GLN A 26 27.39 -11.21 7.01
C GLN A 26 27.65 -11.86 8.37
N SER A 27 28.72 -12.66 8.38
CA SER A 27 29.39 -13.17 9.58
C SER A 27 30.01 -12.02 10.36
N ASN A 28 29.70 -11.92 11.66
CA ASN A 28 30.52 -11.16 12.60
C ASN A 28 30.82 -12.08 13.78
N ASN A 29 32.09 -12.46 13.85
CA ASN A 29 32.68 -13.25 14.92
C ASN A 29 33.13 -12.26 16.02
N VAL A 30 32.64 -12.42 17.25
CA VAL A 30 33.22 -11.76 18.43
C VAL A 30 33.37 -12.81 19.50
N ASP A 31 34.64 -13.16 19.74
CA ASP A 31 35.10 -14.02 20.82
C ASP A 31 35.02 -13.30 22.19
N THR A 32 34.96 -14.12 23.20
CA THR A 32 34.41 -13.95 24.54
C THR A 32 35.38 -13.23 25.49
N ARG A 33 34.90 -12.28 26.32
CA ARG A 33 35.44 -12.10 27.68
C ARG A 33 34.50 -11.37 28.64
N MET A 34 34.43 -11.95 29.83
CA MET A 34 33.47 -11.77 30.92
C MET A 34 33.45 -10.37 31.55
N THR A 35 32.24 -9.88 31.90
CA THR A 35 32.02 -9.21 33.19
C THR A 35 30.63 -9.59 33.72
N ASN A 36 30.62 -9.98 35.00
CA ASN A 36 29.45 -10.37 35.76
C ASN A 36 28.46 -9.21 35.91
N HIS A 37 27.18 -9.45 35.62
CA HIS A 37 26.12 -8.90 36.45
C HIS A 37 24.93 -9.85 36.45
N ALA A 38 24.76 -10.52 37.59
CA ALA A 38 23.54 -11.19 37.94
C ALA A 38 22.41 -10.17 37.97
N ASN A 39 21.50 -10.24 37.00
CA ASN A 39 20.09 -10.01 37.22
C ASN A 39 19.34 -10.74 36.09
N THR A 40 18.78 -11.89 36.45
CA THR A 40 17.76 -12.60 35.70
C THR A 40 16.53 -11.71 35.56
N ILE A 41 16.51 -10.86 34.53
CA ILE A 41 15.25 -10.43 33.92
C ILE A 41 15.03 -11.42 32.78
N GLU A 42 14.18 -12.40 33.06
CA GLU A 42 13.50 -13.24 32.08
C GLU A 42 12.68 -12.34 31.14
N LEU A 43 13.35 -11.64 30.21
CA LEU A 43 12.72 -10.96 29.09
C LEU A 43 12.47 -11.99 27.99
N ASN A 44 11.79 -13.07 28.37
CA ASN A 44 11.44 -14.16 27.48
C ASN A 44 10.30 -13.67 26.56
N SER A 45 10.55 -13.73 25.26
CA SER A 45 9.56 -14.03 24.21
C SER A 45 8.34 -13.11 23.98
N GLN A 46 8.35 -11.81 24.32
CA GLN A 46 7.23 -10.90 23.99
C GLN A 46 7.34 -10.18 22.62
N ILE A 47 8.38 -10.42 21.82
CA ILE A 47 8.58 -9.67 20.56
C ILE A 47 7.96 -10.33 19.31
N ALA A 48 7.48 -11.58 19.36
CA ALA A 48 7.08 -12.27 18.13
C ALA A 48 5.80 -13.10 18.26
N GLN A 49 4.68 -12.40 18.45
CA GLN A 49 3.36 -12.87 18.03
C GLN A 49 2.43 -11.66 17.99
N GLN A 50 2.69 -10.75 17.03
CA GLN A 50 1.71 -9.76 16.64
C GLN A 50 0.55 -10.51 15.98
N SER A 51 -0.46 -10.89 16.77
CA SER A 51 -1.74 -11.35 16.23
C SER A 51 -2.23 -10.32 15.21
N PRO A 52 -2.78 -10.76 14.05
CA PRO A 52 -3.23 -9.86 12.99
C PRO A 52 -4.26 -8.81 13.45
N SER A 53 -4.90 -9.02 14.60
CA SER A 53 -5.88 -8.14 15.26
C SER A 53 -5.40 -7.64 16.63
N SER A 54 -4.12 -7.25 16.77
CA SER A 54 -3.74 -6.47 17.95
C SER A 54 -4.36 -5.07 17.85
N PRO A 55 -4.93 -4.46 18.91
CA PRO A 55 -5.60 -3.15 18.86
C PRO A 55 -4.73 -2.03 18.25
N LEU A 56 -3.40 -2.17 18.35
CA LEU A 56 -2.44 -1.27 17.71
C LEU A 56 -2.43 -1.38 16.18
N ASN A 57 -2.65 -2.57 15.62
CA ASN A 57 -2.76 -2.79 14.18
C ASN A 57 -4.10 -2.27 13.62
N GLU A 58 -5.19 -2.43 14.37
CA GLU A 58 -6.51 -1.92 14.00
C GLU A 58 -6.55 -0.38 14.06
N THR A 59 -6.03 0.22 15.12
CA THR A 59 -5.89 1.69 15.25
C THR A 59 -5.01 2.26 14.13
N ARG A 60 -3.92 1.57 13.79
CA ARG A 60 -3.04 1.95 12.66
C ARG A 60 -3.79 1.87 11.33
N SER A 61 -4.62 0.85 11.14
CA SER A 61 -5.42 0.65 9.93
C SER A 61 -6.53 1.71 9.79
N ARG A 62 -7.20 2.11 10.88
CA ARG A 62 -8.19 3.20 10.87
C ARG A 62 -7.56 4.55 10.51
N ARG A 63 -6.45 4.91 11.17
CA ARG A 63 -5.72 6.16 10.86
C ARG A 63 -5.25 6.18 9.41
N PHE A 64 -4.74 5.06 8.91
CA PHE A 64 -4.35 4.92 7.52
C PHE A 64 -5.51 5.19 6.55
N ILE A 65 -6.69 4.61 6.81
CA ILE A 65 -7.88 4.83 5.95
C ILE A 65 -8.31 6.30 5.97
N ASP A 66 -8.32 6.94 7.14
CA ASP A 66 -8.69 8.35 7.27
C ASP A 66 -7.70 9.27 6.54
N GLU A 67 -6.40 9.01 6.66
CA GLU A 67 -5.35 9.72 5.91
C GLU A 67 -5.48 9.53 4.40
N MET A 68 -5.80 8.31 3.94
CA MET A 68 -5.99 8.04 2.52
C MET A 68 -7.25 8.72 1.97
N ILE A 69 -8.35 8.77 2.72
CA ILE A 69 -9.54 9.54 2.32
C ILE A 69 -9.17 11.01 2.14
N MET A 70 -8.49 11.61 3.11
CA MET A 70 -8.04 13.01 3.04
C MET A 70 -7.12 13.24 1.83
N LEU A 71 -6.14 12.36 1.60
CA LEU A 71 -5.23 12.47 0.46
C LEU A 71 -6.00 12.46 -0.87
N ARG A 72 -6.96 11.54 -1.04
CA ARG A 72 -7.77 11.47 -2.27
C ARG A 72 -8.67 12.69 -2.44
N MET A 73 -9.23 13.26 -1.37
CA MET A 73 -9.99 14.51 -1.45
C MET A 73 -9.12 15.67 -1.96
N LYS A 74 -7.88 15.79 -1.47
CA LYS A 74 -6.93 16.80 -1.97
C LYS A 74 -6.56 16.58 -3.44
N MET A 75 -6.51 15.32 -3.90
CA MET A 75 -6.31 15.01 -5.33
C MET A 75 -7.50 15.47 -6.18
N VAL A 76 -8.74 15.36 -5.67
CA VAL A 76 -9.93 15.88 -6.36
C VAL A 76 -9.85 17.40 -6.48
N GLU A 77 -9.57 18.11 -5.38
CA GLU A 77 -9.44 19.58 -5.39
C GLU A 77 -8.37 20.08 -6.37
N ALA A 78 -7.20 19.42 -6.38
CA ALA A 78 -6.12 19.74 -7.31
C ALA A 78 -6.52 19.45 -8.78
N ALA A 79 -7.23 18.34 -9.02
CA ALA A 79 -7.70 17.98 -10.34
C ALA A 79 -8.83 18.92 -10.83
N GLU A 80 -9.72 19.36 -9.96
CA GLU A 80 -10.74 20.38 -10.27
C GLU A 80 -10.09 21.69 -10.72
N SER A 81 -9.03 22.11 -10.05
CA SER A 81 -8.22 23.26 -10.48
C SER A 81 -7.58 23.03 -11.86
N ALA A 82 -7.07 21.81 -12.12
CA ALA A 82 -6.46 21.45 -13.39
C ALA A 82 -7.44 21.40 -14.58
N LEU A 83 -8.76 21.31 -14.34
CA LEU A 83 -9.77 21.40 -15.41
C LEU A 83 -9.78 22.77 -16.11
N GLN A 84 -9.27 23.81 -15.45
CA GLN A 84 -9.16 25.16 -16.03
C GLN A 84 -7.98 25.29 -17.00
N SER A 85 -7.12 24.29 -17.10
CA SER A 85 -5.96 24.31 -18.01
C SER A 85 -6.39 24.45 -19.47
N PRO A 86 -5.70 25.25 -20.30
CA PRO A 86 -5.97 25.31 -21.73
C PRO A 86 -5.53 24.03 -22.48
N ASN A 87 -4.72 23.17 -21.86
CA ASN A 87 -4.22 21.95 -22.48
C ASN A 87 -5.26 20.80 -22.38
N PRO A 88 -5.74 20.25 -23.51
CA PRO A 88 -6.76 19.20 -23.52
C PRO A 88 -6.30 17.90 -22.84
N GLU A 89 -5.01 17.56 -22.90
CA GLU A 89 -4.50 16.36 -22.23
C GLU A 89 -4.50 16.52 -20.70
N ILE A 90 -4.20 17.73 -20.21
CA ILE A 90 -4.28 18.04 -18.78
C ILE A 90 -5.74 17.94 -18.29
N LYS A 91 -6.72 18.45 -19.07
CA LYS A 91 -8.14 18.28 -18.74
C LYS A 91 -8.55 16.82 -18.69
N ARG A 92 -8.12 16.02 -19.67
CA ARG A 92 -8.42 14.58 -19.72
C ARG A 92 -7.86 13.86 -18.48
N MET A 93 -6.61 14.12 -18.12
CA MET A 93 -5.98 13.57 -16.91
C MET A 93 -6.70 14.01 -15.63
N ALA A 94 -7.12 15.28 -15.55
CA ALA A 94 -7.87 15.80 -14.42
C ALA A 94 -9.22 15.09 -14.24
N GLN A 95 -9.98 14.90 -15.33
CA GLN A 95 -11.25 14.16 -15.31
C GLN A 95 -11.05 12.70 -14.85
N GLU A 96 -10.01 12.04 -15.34
CA GLU A 96 -9.66 10.67 -14.95
C GLU A 96 -9.27 10.58 -13.46
N THR A 97 -8.53 11.58 -12.97
CA THR A 97 -8.12 11.69 -11.56
C THR A 97 -9.31 11.88 -10.64
N ILE A 98 -10.25 12.77 -11.00
CA ILE A 98 -11.49 12.99 -10.24
C ILE A 98 -12.31 11.70 -10.16
N LYS A 99 -12.53 11.04 -11.29
CA LYS A 99 -13.30 9.78 -11.35
C LYS A 99 -12.67 8.70 -10.48
N THR A 100 -11.36 8.52 -10.59
CA THR A 100 -10.63 7.47 -9.85
C THR A 100 -10.62 7.77 -8.35
N SER A 101 -10.29 9.00 -7.96
CA SER A 101 -10.22 9.41 -6.54
C SER A 101 -11.59 9.28 -5.86
N ASN A 102 -12.68 9.70 -6.53
CA ASN A 102 -14.04 9.54 -5.98
C ASN A 102 -14.44 8.07 -5.80
N THR A 103 -14.01 7.19 -6.72
CA THR A 103 -14.23 5.75 -6.59
C THR A 103 -13.50 5.17 -5.38
N GLU A 104 -12.25 5.59 -5.15
CA GLU A 104 -11.45 5.14 -4.01
C GLU A 104 -11.95 5.70 -2.68
N ILE A 105 -12.36 6.98 -2.63
CA ILE A 105 -12.99 7.57 -1.44
C ILE A 105 -14.21 6.74 -1.02
N LYS A 106 -15.08 6.39 -1.97
CA LYS A 106 -16.26 5.56 -1.67
C LYS A 106 -15.88 4.20 -1.07
N LYS A 107 -14.89 3.51 -1.64
CA LYS A 107 -14.38 2.23 -1.12
C LYS A 107 -13.81 2.37 0.29
N MET A 108 -13.01 3.42 0.52
CA MET A 108 -12.41 3.66 1.82
C MET A 108 -13.43 4.05 2.89
N MET A 109 -14.45 4.83 2.55
CA MET A 109 -15.57 5.12 3.45
C MET A 109 -16.34 3.84 3.84
N GLU A 110 -16.56 2.93 2.89
CA GLU A 110 -17.16 1.63 3.17
C GLU A 110 -16.28 0.79 4.10
N MET A 111 -14.97 0.74 3.84
CA MET A 111 -14.01 0.08 4.73
C MET A 111 -14.03 0.68 6.14
N ARG A 112 -14.01 2.01 6.25
CA ARG A 112 -14.08 2.74 7.53
C ARG A 112 -15.32 2.37 8.34
N GLY A 113 -16.48 2.30 7.69
CA GLY A 113 -17.73 1.84 8.30
C GLY A 113 -17.66 0.38 8.75
N LYS A 114 -17.06 -0.49 7.92
CA LYS A 114 -16.83 -1.90 8.27
C LYS A 114 -15.90 -2.07 9.47
N PHE A 115 -14.82 -1.30 9.59
CA PHE A 115 -13.99 -1.35 10.80
C PHE A 115 -14.79 -0.90 12.03
N GLY A 116 -15.65 0.13 11.91
CA GLY A 116 -16.50 0.60 13.01
C GLY A 116 -17.41 -0.46 13.63
N ILE A 117 -17.88 -1.45 12.86
CA ILE A 117 -18.81 -2.49 13.34
C ILE A 117 -18.12 -3.71 13.99
N TYR A 118 -16.79 -3.84 13.93
CA TYR A 118 -16.06 -4.97 14.54
C TYR A 118 -15.50 -4.68 15.95
N GLU A 119 -15.67 -3.46 16.49
CA GLU A 119 -15.21 -3.11 17.85
C GLU A 119 -16.31 -3.18 18.92
N ASP A 120 -17.58 -3.39 18.52
CA ASP A 120 -18.73 -3.35 19.43
C ASP A 120 -19.33 -4.75 19.75
N GLY A 121 -18.62 -5.84 19.45
CA GLY A 121 -19.10 -7.23 19.57
C GLY A 121 -18.28 -8.10 20.52
#